data_AF-A0A1J1JCX2-F1
#
_entry.id   AF-A0A1J1JCX2-F1
#
_cell.length_a   1.000
_cell.length_b   1.000
_cell.length_c   1.000
_cell.angle_alpha   90.00
_cell.angle_beta   90.00
_cell.angle_gamma   90.00
#
_symmetry.space_group_name_H-M   'P 1'
#
loop_
_entity.id
_entity.type
_entity.pdbx_description
1 polymer ?
#
loop_
_entity_poly.entity_id
_entity_poly.type
_entity_poly.pdbx_seq_one_letter_code
_entity_poly.pdbx_strand_id
1 'polypeptide(L)'
;MTTEGQPETRNLAYYINCFSQIQVYKNNKKGGEALNQPILLLSVIDAISQGLITENRIFISDDLIDTFKKYWSVLASDPFKGSDFALPFFHLKNGKYKFWHLQFSSEYDGGRPQTIPKIRKDVDYAYLDQELFNFIQDPNSRKELIDSLINAWFTSSQKAIEEILKINQDLENFSSDDLETTSESDNTEKKK
;
A
#
# COMPACT_ATOMS: atom_id res chain seq x y z
N MET A 1 -23.03 -13.31 30.26
CA MET A 1 -22.39 -14.46 29.58
C MET A 1 -21.70 -13.91 28.35
N THR A 2 -20.46 -13.49 28.53
CA THR A 2 -19.61 -12.87 27.51
C THR A 2 -18.76 -13.96 26.88
N THR A 3 -19.13 -14.38 25.66
CA THR A 3 -18.15 -14.95 24.74
C THR A 3 -17.53 -13.77 24.00
N GLU A 4 -16.50 -13.19 24.59
CA GLU A 4 -15.51 -12.41 23.84
C GLU A 4 -14.87 -13.39 22.85
N GLY A 5 -15.28 -13.30 21.58
CA GLY A 5 -14.67 -14.07 20.51
C GLY A 5 -13.22 -13.64 20.38
N GLN A 6 -12.30 -14.55 20.70
CA GLN A 6 -10.90 -14.38 20.32
C GLN A 6 -10.86 -14.14 18.80
N PRO A 7 -10.10 -13.14 18.31
CA PRO A 7 -9.96 -12.93 16.87
C PRO A 7 -9.36 -14.21 16.27
N GLU A 8 -10.09 -14.86 15.36
CA GLU A 8 -9.53 -15.96 14.56
C GLU A 8 -8.29 -15.42 13.84
N THR A 9 -7.11 -15.93 14.22
CA THR A 9 -5.85 -15.54 13.61
C THR A 9 -5.88 -15.92 12.13
N ARG A 10 -5.86 -14.92 11.24
CA ARG A 10 -5.91 -15.12 9.80
C ARG A 10 -4.50 -15.46 9.27
N ASN A 11 -4.40 -16.46 8.40
CA ASN A 11 -3.13 -16.91 7.85
C ASN A 11 -2.83 -16.30 6.47
N LEU A 12 -1.64 -16.53 5.94
CA LEU A 12 -1.22 -16.01 4.63
C LEU A 12 -2.16 -16.43 3.50
N ALA A 13 -2.60 -17.70 3.48
CA ALA A 13 -3.52 -18.23 2.46
C ALA A 13 -4.87 -17.49 2.46
N TYR A 14 -5.38 -17.10 3.64
CA TYR A 14 -6.56 -16.26 3.75
C TYR A 14 -6.34 -14.93 3.02
N TYR A 15 -5.23 -14.24 3.27
CA TYR A 15 -4.95 -12.94 2.66
C TYR A 15 -4.64 -13.01 1.16
N ILE A 16 -3.96 -14.06 0.70
CA ILE A 16 -3.80 -14.36 -0.74
C ILE A 16 -5.17 -14.46 -1.41
N ASN A 17 -6.10 -15.20 -0.79
CA ASN A 17 -7.47 -15.29 -1.30
C ASN A 17 -8.23 -13.95 -1.22
N CYS A 18 -7.96 -13.12 -0.20
CA CYS A 18 -8.54 -11.78 -0.11
C CYS A 18 -8.09 -10.91 -1.28
N PHE A 19 -6.78 -10.92 -1.59
CA PHE A 19 -6.18 -10.10 -2.63
C PHE A 19 -6.66 -10.50 -4.01
N SER A 20 -6.87 -11.80 -4.27
CA SER A 20 -7.43 -12.25 -5.55
C SER A 20 -8.92 -11.93 -5.75
N GLN A 21 -9.62 -11.48 -4.69
CA GLN A 21 -11.07 -11.22 -4.70
C GLN A 21 -11.45 -9.80 -4.23
N ILE A 22 -10.54 -8.83 -4.37
CA ILE A 22 -10.81 -7.41 -4.12
C ILE A 22 -12.03 -6.95 -4.91
N GLN A 23 -12.90 -6.17 -4.27
CA GLN A 23 -14.13 -5.69 -4.87
C GLN A 23 -13.91 -4.44 -5.73
N VAL A 24 -13.54 -4.65 -6.99
CA VAL A 24 -13.40 -3.56 -7.96
C VAL A 24 -14.74 -3.07 -8.52
N TYR A 25 -14.83 -1.78 -8.84
CA TYR A 25 -16.00 -1.25 -9.54
C TYR A 25 -15.99 -1.70 -11.00
N LYS A 26 -17.11 -2.28 -11.47
CA LYS A 26 -17.27 -2.72 -12.85
C LYS A 26 -17.93 -1.62 -13.68
N ASN A 27 -17.21 -1.11 -14.67
CA ASN A 27 -17.76 -0.16 -15.61
C ASN A 27 -18.42 -0.88 -16.79
N ASN A 28 -19.73 -1.13 -16.65
CA ASN A 28 -20.52 -1.83 -17.66
C ASN A 28 -20.60 -1.10 -19.02
N LYS A 29 -20.26 0.19 -19.08
CA LYS A 29 -20.35 0.99 -20.32
C LYS A 29 -19.05 1.00 -21.14
N LYS A 30 -17.90 0.99 -20.47
CA LYS A 30 -16.58 1.01 -21.14
C LYS A 30 -15.92 -0.36 -21.25
N GLY A 31 -16.51 -1.40 -20.65
CA GLY A 31 -15.93 -2.75 -20.64
C GLY A 31 -14.61 -2.74 -19.87
N GLY A 32 -14.69 -2.73 -18.54
CA GLY A 32 -13.48 -2.77 -17.72
C GLY A 32 -13.76 -2.66 -16.23
N GLU A 33 -12.76 -3.06 -15.46
CA GLU A 33 -12.75 -2.97 -14.01
C GLU A 33 -11.90 -1.77 -13.58
N ALA A 34 -12.37 -1.00 -12.61
CA ALA A 34 -11.58 0.08 -12.02
C ALA A 34 -10.55 -0.52 -11.06
N LEU A 35 -9.32 -0.67 -11.53
CA LEU A 35 -8.21 -1.30 -10.80
C LEU A 35 -7.63 -0.42 -9.68
N ASN A 36 -8.28 0.70 -9.36
CA ASN A 36 -7.81 1.69 -8.40
C ASN A 36 -7.54 1.09 -6.99
N GLN A 37 -8.35 0.12 -6.54
CA GLN A 37 -8.14 -0.56 -5.25
C GLN A 37 -6.95 -1.52 -5.27
N PRO A 38 -6.81 -2.43 -6.25
CA PRO A 38 -5.58 -3.19 -6.45
C PRO A 38 -4.32 -2.31 -6.55
N ILE A 39 -4.38 -1.20 -7.31
CA ILE A 39 -3.25 -0.27 -7.45
C ILE A 39 -2.89 0.34 -6.09
N LEU A 40 -3.89 0.74 -5.29
CA LEU A 40 -3.67 1.27 -3.94
C LEU A 40 -2.98 0.25 -3.03
N LEU A 41 -3.44 -1.00 -3.05
CA LEU A 41 -2.82 -2.05 -2.22
C LEU A 41 -1.38 -2.33 -2.63
N LEU A 42 -1.11 -2.40 -3.93
CA LEU A 42 0.26 -2.55 -4.43
C LEU A 42 1.14 -1.39 -3.95
N SER A 43 0.63 -0.16 -4.02
CA SER A 43 1.36 1.06 -3.59
C SER A 43 1.67 1.05 -2.09
N VAL A 44 0.74 0.57 -1.26
CA VAL A 44 0.95 0.44 0.19
C VAL A 44 1.97 -0.65 0.51
N ILE A 45 1.88 -1.81 -0.15
CA ILE A 45 2.83 -2.91 0.03
C ILE A 45 4.24 -2.46 -0.35
N ASP A 46 4.36 -1.77 -1.48
CA ASP A 46 5.63 -1.23 -1.98
C ASP A 46 6.21 -0.21 -0.99
N ALA A 47 5.40 0.72 -0.48
CA ALA A 47 5.82 1.69 0.54
C ALA A 47 6.24 1.03 1.87
N ILE A 48 5.57 -0.04 2.31
CA ILE A 48 6.01 -0.82 3.49
C ILE A 48 7.34 -1.52 3.19
N SER A 49 7.50 -2.09 1.98
CA SER A 49 8.72 -2.80 1.60
C SER A 49 9.96 -1.91 1.51
N GLN A 50 9.76 -0.63 1.16
CA GLN A 50 10.79 0.42 1.13
C GLN A 50 11.00 1.08 2.50
N GLY A 51 10.31 0.64 3.56
CA GLY A 51 10.45 1.26 4.88
C GLY A 51 9.87 2.68 4.98
N LEU A 52 9.14 3.17 3.98
CA LEU A 52 8.40 4.45 4.05
C LEU A 52 7.23 4.36 5.05
N ILE A 53 6.70 3.15 5.26
CA ILE A 53 5.68 2.84 6.25
C ILE A 53 6.25 1.75 7.18
N THR A 54 6.72 2.16 8.36
CA THR A 54 7.35 1.26 9.34
C THR A 54 6.39 0.78 10.43
N GLU A 55 5.31 1.51 10.66
CA GLU A 55 4.25 1.16 11.59
C GLU A 55 2.97 0.82 10.85
N ASN A 56 2.06 0.06 11.48
CA ASN A 56 0.73 -0.24 10.93
C ASN A 56 -0.21 0.98 11.03
N ARG A 57 0.24 2.11 10.47
CA ARG A 57 -0.46 3.39 10.36
C ARG A 57 -0.11 3.98 8.99
N ILE A 58 -1.02 3.77 8.06
CA ILE A 58 -0.90 4.19 6.67
C ILE A 58 -1.49 5.60 6.55
N PHE A 59 -0.62 6.61 6.64
CA PHE A 59 -1.00 8.01 6.44
C PHE A 59 -1.22 8.32 4.96
N ILE A 60 -2.09 9.28 4.67
CA ILE A 60 -2.32 9.80 3.31
C ILE A 60 -1.23 10.82 2.97
N SER A 61 0.03 10.38 2.96
CA SER A 61 1.20 11.20 2.66
C SER A 61 1.29 11.55 1.18
N ASP A 62 2.08 12.58 0.83
CA ASP A 62 2.38 12.88 -0.56
C ASP A 62 3.20 11.74 -1.21
N ASP A 63 4.13 11.12 -0.46
CA ASP A 63 4.89 9.96 -0.93
C ASP A 63 3.99 8.77 -1.33
N LEU A 64 2.99 8.42 -0.50
CA LEU A 64 2.06 7.34 -0.83
C LEU A 64 1.22 7.67 -2.07
N ILE A 65 0.81 8.94 -2.21
CA ILE A 65 0.07 9.40 -3.39
C ILE A 65 0.95 9.35 -4.64
N ASP A 66 2.23 9.70 -4.52
CA ASP A 66 3.15 9.68 -5.65
C ASP A 66 3.54 8.25 -6.05
N THR A 67 3.74 7.34 -5.09
CA THR A 67 3.83 5.89 -5.34
C THR A 67 2.59 5.39 -6.07
N PHE A 68 1.39 5.78 -5.62
CA PHE A 68 0.15 5.45 -6.31
C PHE A 68 0.10 5.99 -7.73
N LYS A 69 0.49 7.26 -7.97
CA LYS A 69 0.52 7.84 -9.32
C LYS A 69 1.51 7.13 -10.25
N LYS A 70 2.66 6.69 -9.73
CA LYS A 70 3.65 5.91 -10.50
C LYS A 70 3.01 4.62 -11.01
N TYR A 71 2.40 3.83 -10.12
CA TYR A 71 1.67 2.62 -10.53
C TYR A 71 0.48 2.92 -11.43
N TRP A 72 -0.30 3.97 -11.14
CA TRP A 72 -1.42 4.41 -11.97
C TRP A 72 -0.98 4.68 -13.41
N SER A 73 0.14 5.39 -13.60
CA SER A 73 0.62 5.77 -14.94
C SER A 73 0.97 4.57 -15.82
N VAL A 74 1.27 3.42 -15.21
CA VAL A 74 1.62 2.18 -15.90
C VAL A 74 0.40 1.27 -16.05
N LEU A 75 -0.50 1.26 -15.07
CA LEU A 75 -1.57 0.26 -14.95
C LEU A 75 -2.95 0.75 -15.37
N ALA A 76 -3.17 2.07 -15.38
CA ALA A 76 -4.44 2.66 -15.77
C ALA A 76 -4.35 3.28 -17.17
N SER A 77 -5.38 3.05 -17.98
CA SER A 77 -5.48 3.64 -19.33
C SER A 77 -5.94 5.10 -19.34
N ASP A 78 -6.43 5.61 -18.21
CA ASP A 78 -7.03 6.95 -18.09
C ASP A 78 -6.15 7.89 -17.24
N PRO A 79 -6.20 9.22 -17.45
CA PRO A 79 -5.48 10.17 -16.62
C PRO A 79 -5.90 10.13 -15.16
N PHE A 80 -4.93 10.26 -14.26
CA PHE A 80 -5.16 10.30 -12.82
C PHE A 80 -6.04 11.50 -12.40
N LYS A 81 -6.99 11.25 -11.52
CA LYS A 81 -7.76 12.27 -10.80
C LYS A 81 -7.59 12.04 -9.29
N GLY A 82 -7.65 13.09 -8.49
CA GLY A 82 -7.53 12.95 -7.03
C GLY A 82 -8.56 11.99 -6.40
N SER A 83 -9.73 11.82 -7.04
CA SER A 83 -10.72 10.81 -6.64
C SER A 83 -10.27 9.37 -6.85
N ASP A 84 -9.35 9.12 -7.78
CA ASP A 84 -8.82 7.79 -8.07
C ASP A 84 -7.93 7.27 -6.96
N PHE A 85 -7.41 8.15 -6.09
CA PHE A 85 -6.75 7.78 -4.84
C PHE A 85 -7.73 7.81 -3.65
N ALA A 86 -8.47 8.91 -3.47
CA ALA A 86 -9.30 9.11 -2.29
C ALA A 86 -10.41 8.05 -2.18
N LEU A 87 -11.07 7.72 -3.29
CA LEU A 87 -12.15 6.74 -3.28
C LEU A 87 -11.69 5.32 -2.92
N PRO A 88 -10.68 4.71 -3.56
CA PRO A 88 -10.25 3.37 -3.14
C PRO A 88 -9.76 3.36 -1.69
N PHE A 89 -9.03 4.39 -1.24
CA PHE A 89 -8.56 4.48 0.15
C PHE A 89 -9.72 4.45 1.15
N PHE A 90 -10.78 5.23 0.88
CA PHE A 90 -11.96 5.26 1.73
C PHE A 90 -12.83 4.00 1.61
N HIS A 91 -12.95 3.40 0.41
CA HIS A 91 -13.87 2.28 0.17
C HIS A 91 -13.29 0.91 0.48
N LEU A 92 -11.97 0.77 0.61
CA LEU A 92 -11.35 -0.55 0.81
C LEU A 92 -11.84 -1.24 2.10
N LYS A 93 -12.18 -0.48 3.15
CA LYS A 93 -12.85 -0.99 4.36
C LYS A 93 -14.21 -1.66 4.11
N ASN A 94 -14.86 -1.32 3.01
CA ASN A 94 -16.17 -1.88 2.66
C ASN A 94 -16.04 -3.26 2.01
N GLY A 95 -14.83 -3.69 1.66
CA GLY A 95 -14.57 -5.01 1.07
C GLY A 95 -15.08 -6.16 1.93
N LYS A 96 -15.30 -7.32 1.27
CA LYS A 96 -15.83 -8.54 1.88
C LYS A 96 -15.01 -9.03 3.07
N TYR A 97 -13.68 -8.95 2.97
CA TYR A 97 -12.75 -9.57 3.91
C TYR A 97 -12.30 -8.67 5.07
N LYS A 98 -12.68 -7.39 5.09
CA LYS A 98 -12.46 -6.47 6.23
C LYS A 98 -11.02 -6.48 6.80
N PHE A 99 -10.01 -6.46 5.93
CA PHE A 99 -8.60 -6.38 6.32
C PHE A 99 -8.05 -4.94 6.35
N TRP A 100 -8.82 -3.97 5.86
CA TRP A 100 -8.45 -2.55 5.77
C TRP A 100 -9.38 -1.73 6.66
N HIS A 101 -8.80 -0.99 7.58
CA HIS A 101 -9.52 -0.22 8.59
C HIS A 101 -9.14 1.25 8.50
N LEU A 102 -10.05 2.13 8.91
CA LEU A 102 -9.82 3.58 8.91
C LEU A 102 -9.95 4.10 10.34
N GLN A 103 -8.94 4.83 10.79
CA GLN A 103 -9.07 5.72 11.94
C GLN A 103 -9.61 7.05 11.45
N PHE A 104 -10.88 7.34 11.75
CA PHE A 104 -11.49 8.61 11.40
C PHE A 104 -11.04 9.72 12.34
N SER A 105 -10.89 10.91 11.79
CA SER A 105 -10.62 12.11 12.57
C SER A 105 -11.86 12.56 13.34
N SER A 106 -11.67 13.44 14.32
CA SER A 106 -12.79 14.09 15.03
C SER A 106 -13.66 14.99 14.12
N GLU A 107 -13.17 15.34 12.93
CA GLU A 107 -13.87 16.19 11.96
C GLU A 107 -14.70 15.39 10.95
N TYR A 108 -14.65 14.05 11.00
CA TYR A 108 -15.40 13.21 10.08
C TYR A 108 -16.92 13.34 10.31
N ASP A 109 -17.62 13.73 9.25
CA ASP A 109 -19.05 14.03 9.24
C ASP A 109 -19.95 12.84 8.84
N GLY A 110 -19.37 11.64 8.64
CA GLY A 110 -20.09 10.47 8.14
C GLY A 110 -20.26 10.43 6.61
N GLY A 111 -19.71 11.42 5.90
CA GLY A 111 -19.80 11.52 4.45
C GLY A 111 -18.87 10.57 3.68
N ARG A 112 -18.85 10.72 2.36
CA ARG A 112 -17.94 10.00 1.46
C ARG A 112 -16.88 10.98 0.93
N PRO A 113 -15.65 11.00 1.47
CA PRO A 113 -14.59 11.86 0.96
C PRO A 113 -14.18 11.40 -0.45
N GLN A 114 -14.27 12.30 -1.43
CA GLN A 114 -13.98 11.98 -2.84
C GLN A 114 -12.73 12.70 -3.37
N THR A 115 -12.10 13.54 -2.56
CA THR A 115 -10.92 14.33 -2.93
C THR A 115 -9.81 14.13 -1.92
N ILE A 116 -8.56 14.28 -2.34
CA ILE A 116 -7.39 14.20 -1.45
C ILE A 116 -7.52 15.16 -0.25
N PRO A 117 -7.88 16.44 -0.42
CA PRO A 117 -8.05 17.33 0.73
C PRO A 117 -9.12 16.87 1.72
N LYS A 118 -10.27 16.39 1.24
CA LYS A 118 -11.35 15.95 2.14
C LYS A 118 -10.98 14.65 2.85
N ILE A 119 -10.37 13.68 2.17
CA ILE A 119 -10.00 12.41 2.83
C ILE A 119 -8.89 12.60 3.88
N ARG A 120 -7.91 13.49 3.62
CA ARG A 120 -6.90 13.88 4.62
C ARG A 120 -7.51 14.51 5.86
N LYS A 121 -8.59 15.27 5.68
CA LYS A 121 -9.32 15.89 6.78
C LYS A 121 -10.13 14.86 7.58
N ASP A 122 -10.76 13.91 6.89
CA ASP A 122 -11.72 12.97 7.47
C ASP A 122 -11.07 11.71 8.09
N VAL A 123 -9.86 11.37 7.66
CA VAL A 123 -9.19 10.12 8.03
C VAL A 123 -7.77 10.44 8.50
N ASP A 124 -7.49 10.14 9.77
CA ASP A 124 -6.16 10.35 10.35
C ASP A 124 -5.14 9.37 9.73
N TYR A 125 -5.52 8.09 9.63
CA TYR A 125 -4.74 7.04 8.95
C TYR A 125 -5.61 5.81 8.66
N ALA A 126 -5.15 4.95 7.74
CA ALA A 126 -5.63 3.59 7.62
C ALA A 126 -4.72 2.62 8.39
N TYR A 127 -5.20 1.44 8.71
CA TYR A 127 -4.39 0.34 9.24
C TYR A 127 -4.90 -0.99 8.71
N LEU A 128 -4.00 -1.96 8.59
CA LEU A 128 -4.32 -3.32 8.16
C LEU A 128 -4.62 -4.18 9.39
N ASP A 129 -5.22 -5.36 9.17
CA ASP A 129 -5.09 -6.43 10.15
C ASP A 129 -3.61 -6.63 10.52
N GLN A 130 -3.36 -6.92 11.80
CA GLN A 130 -1.98 -7.00 12.29
C GLN A 130 -1.21 -8.15 11.62
N GLU A 131 -1.86 -9.29 11.40
CA GLU A 131 -1.27 -10.44 10.71
C GLU A 131 -0.90 -10.09 9.26
N LEU A 132 -1.77 -9.38 8.54
CA LEU A 132 -1.48 -8.93 7.17
C LEU A 132 -0.28 -7.97 7.14
N PHE A 133 -0.23 -7.01 8.05
CA PHE A 133 0.91 -6.09 8.14
C PHE A 133 2.22 -6.87 8.41
N ASN A 134 2.19 -7.89 9.26
CA ASN A 134 3.35 -8.74 9.53
C ASN A 134 3.75 -9.57 8.29
N PHE A 135 2.79 -10.15 7.55
CA PHE A 135 3.08 -10.86 6.31
C PHE A 135 3.64 -9.95 5.22
N ILE A 136 3.25 -8.68 5.17
CA ILE A 136 3.83 -7.72 4.22
C ILE A 136 5.27 -7.35 4.61
N GLN A 137 5.62 -7.34 5.89
CA GLN A 137 7.01 -7.08 6.30
C GLN A 137 7.96 -8.24 5.94
N ASP A 138 7.49 -9.50 6.04
CA ASP A 138 8.27 -10.67 5.64
C ASP A 138 8.45 -10.74 4.11
N PRO A 139 9.69 -10.77 3.57
CA PRO A 139 9.92 -10.75 2.12
C PRO A 139 9.27 -11.91 1.35
N ASN A 140 9.23 -13.12 1.93
CA ASN A 140 8.66 -14.29 1.26
C ASN A 140 7.14 -14.18 1.17
N SER A 141 6.49 -13.91 2.30
CA SER A 141 5.03 -13.74 2.39
C SER A 141 4.57 -12.53 1.56
N ARG A 142 5.33 -11.43 1.58
CA ARG A 142 5.10 -10.25 0.74
C ARG A 142 5.10 -10.61 -0.74
N LYS A 143 6.07 -11.41 -1.19
CA LYS A 143 6.15 -11.85 -2.58
C LYS A 143 4.88 -12.62 -2.98
N GLU A 144 4.43 -13.58 -2.16
CA GLU A 144 3.22 -14.36 -2.45
C GLU A 144 1.96 -13.47 -2.53
N LEU A 145 1.84 -12.49 -1.64
CA LEU A 145 0.76 -11.50 -1.66
C LEU A 145 0.78 -10.66 -2.94
N ILE A 146 1.94 -10.13 -3.34
CA ILE A 146 2.11 -9.36 -4.58
C ILE A 146 1.78 -10.23 -5.80
N ASP A 147 2.32 -11.44 -5.89
CA ASP A 147 2.07 -12.36 -6.99
C ASP A 147 0.57 -12.65 -7.14
N SER A 148 -0.15 -12.86 -6.03
CA SER A 148 -1.60 -13.07 -6.05
C SER A 148 -2.36 -11.86 -6.62
N LEU A 149 -1.93 -10.65 -6.29
CA LEU A 149 -2.54 -9.40 -6.73
C LEU A 149 -2.30 -9.17 -8.21
N ILE A 150 -1.07 -9.39 -8.66
CA ILE A 150 -0.66 -9.28 -10.08
C ILE A 150 -1.40 -10.29 -10.94
N ASN A 151 -1.46 -11.55 -10.52
CA ASN A 151 -2.11 -12.61 -11.27
C ASN A 151 -3.63 -12.41 -11.38
N ALA A 152 -4.26 -11.83 -10.36
CA ALA A 152 -5.70 -11.58 -10.37
C ALA A 152 -6.09 -10.33 -11.16
N TRP A 153 -5.31 -9.23 -11.06
CA TRP A 153 -5.76 -7.91 -11.51
C TRP A 153 -4.92 -7.28 -12.62
N PHE A 154 -3.69 -7.73 -12.83
CA PHE A 154 -2.71 -7.04 -13.69
C PHE A 154 -2.08 -7.94 -14.76
N THR A 155 -2.83 -8.91 -15.28
CA THR A 155 -2.34 -9.93 -16.24
C THR A 155 -1.70 -9.33 -17.50
N SER A 156 -2.16 -8.17 -17.98
CA SER A 156 -1.58 -7.48 -19.14
C SER A 156 -0.33 -6.67 -18.83
N SER A 157 -0.02 -6.41 -17.55
CA SER A 157 1.01 -5.46 -17.10
C SER A 157 2.05 -6.07 -16.16
N GLN A 158 2.11 -7.40 -16.06
CA GLN A 158 2.96 -8.11 -15.08
C GLN A 158 4.44 -7.70 -15.17
N LYS A 159 5.01 -7.72 -16.38
CA LYS A 159 6.42 -7.35 -16.61
C LYS A 159 6.74 -5.93 -16.15
N ALA A 160 5.86 -4.98 -16.46
CA ALA A 160 6.07 -3.58 -16.09
C ALA A 160 6.01 -3.40 -14.56
N ILE A 161 5.16 -4.15 -13.86
CA ILE A 161 5.10 -4.13 -12.39
C ILE A 161 6.38 -4.72 -11.78
N GLU A 162 6.84 -5.86 -12.30
CA GLU A 162 8.06 -6.52 -11.83
C GLU A 162 9.29 -5.60 -11.99
N GLU A 163 9.38 -4.88 -13.11
CA GLU A 163 10.43 -3.89 -13.35
C GLU A 163 10.40 -2.74 -12.32
N ILE A 164 9.21 -2.17 -12.04
CA ILE A 164 9.07 -1.11 -11.03
C ILE A 164 9.50 -1.61 -9.65
N LEU A 165 9.02 -2.79 -9.23
CA LEU A 165 9.35 -3.35 -7.92
C LEU A 165 10.85 -3.62 -7.78
N LYS A 166 11.50 -4.10 -8.84
CA LYS A 166 12.94 -4.32 -8.84
C LYS A 166 13.72 -3.02 -8.72
N ILE A 167 13.33 -1.98 -9.47
CA ILE A 167 13.97 -0.66 -9.41
C ILE A 167 13.87 -0.09 -8.00
N ASN A 168 12.68 -0.17 -7.38
CA ASN A 168 12.48 0.32 -6.02
C ASN A 168 13.36 -0.43 -5.00
N GLN A 169 13.48 -1.75 -5.12
CA GLN A 169 14.38 -2.54 -4.26
C GLN A 169 15.85 -2.17 -4.44
N ASP A 170 16.29 -1.97 -5.69
CA ASP A 170 17.67 -1.60 -5.98
C ASP A 170 17.99 -0.21 -5.39
N LEU A 171 17.09 0.77 -5.51
CA LEU A 171 17.27 2.13 -4.97
C LEU A 171 17.45 2.15 -3.45
N GLU A 172 16.68 1.36 -2.71
CA GLU A 172 16.81 1.22 -1.25
C GLU A 172 18.18 0.65 -0.84
N ASN A 173 18.66 -0.37 -1.57
CA ASN A 173 19.96 -0.97 -1.32
C ASN A 173 21.09 0.05 -1.53
N PHE A 174 21.00 0.86 -2.60
CA PHE A 174 21.99 1.93 -2.85
C PHE A 174 21.95 3.05 -1.80
N SER A 175 20.77 3.42 -1.28
CA SER A 175 20.67 4.46 -0.23
C SER A 175 21.19 4.01 1.13
N SER A 176 21.25 2.70 1.38
CA SER A 176 21.74 2.13 2.64
C SER A 176 23.27 2.08 2.70
N ASP A 177 23.95 1.91 1.57
CA ASP A 177 25.42 1.81 1.48
C ASP A 177 26.15 3.16 1.69
N ASP A 178 25.50 4.29 1.41
CA ASP A 178 26.12 5.63 1.51
C ASP A 178 26.19 6.19 2.96
N LEU A 179 25.60 5.50 3.95
CA LEU A 179 25.64 5.93 5.36
C LEU A 179 26.74 5.27 6.21
N GLU A 180 27.39 4.20 5.73
CA GLU A 180 28.44 3.50 6.51
C GLU A 180 29.86 4.07 6.32
N THR A 181 30.12 4.99 5.37
CA THR A 181 31.50 5.40 5.02
C THR A 181 32.00 6.71 5.66
N THR A 182 31.23 7.39 6.53
CA THR A 182 31.64 8.72 7.07
C THR A 182 31.99 8.76 8.55
N SER A 183 32.12 7.62 9.25
CA SER A 183 32.44 7.61 10.69
C SER A 183 33.75 6.92 11.08
N GLU A 184 34.84 7.08 10.32
CA GLU A 184 36.16 6.67 10.82
C GLU A 184 37.31 7.43 10.13
N SER A 185 37.68 8.60 10.67
CA SER A 185 39.07 9.11 10.71
C SER A 185 39.11 10.55 11.24
N ASP A 186 39.06 10.70 12.56
CA ASP A 186 39.59 11.88 13.22
C ASP A 186 40.51 11.41 14.36
N ASN A 187 41.71 10.96 13.99
CA ASN A 187 42.79 10.82 14.94
C ASN A 187 44.14 11.10 14.28
N THR A 188 44.96 11.86 15.02
CA THR A 188 46.39 12.14 14.84
C THR A 188 46.82 12.96 13.62
N GLU A 189 47.14 14.24 13.85
CA GLU A 189 48.55 14.71 13.84
C GLU A 189 48.64 16.22 14.13
N LYS A 190 49.14 16.59 15.32
CA LYS A 190 49.83 17.86 15.53
C LYS A 190 51.20 17.59 16.13
N LYS A 191 52.20 17.48 15.24
CA LYS A 191 53.60 17.74 15.54
C LYS A 191 54.01 18.99 14.77
N LYS A 192 54.10 20.13 15.45
CA LYS A 192 55.25 21.04 15.37
C LYS A 192 55.22 22.05 16.51
#